data_AF-A0A497I620-F1
#
_entry.id   AF-A0A497I620-F1
#
_cell.length_a   1.000
_cell.length_b   1.000
_cell.length_c   1.000
_cell.angle_alpha   90.00
_cell.angle_beta   90.00
_cell.angle_gamma   90.00
#
_symmetry.space_group_name_H-M   'P 1'
#
loop_
_entity.id
_entity.type
_entity.pdbx_description
1 polymer ?
#
loop_
_entity_poly.entity_id
_entity_poly.type
_entity_poly.pdbx_seq_one_letter_code
_entity_poly.pdbx_strand_id
1 'polypeptide(L)'
;MSSERELYQPVRKALEKYFCEEAEECFFEVTADKVGERVREKLADEVLFLIRKREFRPDIMGYVRVPTGLGIFFFSEFRVVVEVKDGKPSVNDLFQVKKYGELYDAAISILVSTDKPEQRFLRLLKRKPTLLSLPMGGYSAFITRFLKDEYDFD
;
A
#
# COMPACT_ATOMS: atom_id res chain seq x y z
N MET A 1 -20.09 -8.54 11.85
CA MET A 1 -19.12 -8.49 10.72
C MET A 1 -18.53 -7.10 10.76
N SER A 2 -17.23 -7.00 10.94
CA SER A 2 -16.53 -5.70 10.90
C SER A 2 -16.58 -5.21 9.46
N SER A 3 -16.94 -3.94 9.24
CA SER A 3 -16.81 -3.39 7.89
C SER A 3 -15.33 -3.25 7.53
N GLU A 4 -14.93 -3.53 6.29
CA GLU A 4 -13.53 -3.36 5.82
C GLU A 4 -12.94 -2.00 6.23
N ARG A 5 -13.79 -0.97 6.27
CA ARG A 5 -13.46 0.40 6.71
C ARG A 5 -12.96 0.50 8.15
N GLU A 6 -13.42 -0.37 9.05
CA GLU A 6 -12.95 -0.43 10.44
C GLU A 6 -11.48 -0.88 10.52
N LEU A 7 -10.95 -1.53 9.48
CA LEU A 7 -9.56 -1.98 9.42
C LEU A 7 -8.61 -0.87 8.98
N TYR A 8 -9.09 0.18 8.31
CA TYR A 8 -8.22 1.20 7.73
C TYR A 8 -7.38 1.91 8.78
N GLN A 9 -7.99 2.30 9.91
CA GLN A 9 -7.27 3.00 10.98
C GLN A 9 -6.25 2.09 11.72
N PRO A 10 -6.61 0.86 12.14
CA PRO A 10 -5.65 -0.11 12.65
C PRO A 10 -4.45 -0.35 11.72
N VAL A 11 -4.71 -0.63 10.43
CA VAL A 11 -3.67 -0.88 9.42
C VAL A 11 -2.78 0.35 9.25
N ARG A 12 -3.37 1.55 9.14
CA ARG A 12 -2.62 2.81 9.04
C ARG A 12 -1.64 2.99 10.20
N LYS A 13 -2.07 2.73 11.43
CA LYS A 13 -1.20 2.84 12.62
C LYS A 13 -0.07 1.81 12.62
N ALA A 14 -0.37 0.57 12.22
CA ALA A 14 0.64 -0.48 12.11
C ALA A 14 1.69 -0.14 11.04
N LEU A 15 1.27 0.42 9.90
CA LEU A 15 2.18 0.92 8.86
C LEU A 15 3.06 2.07 9.38
N GLU A 16 2.49 3.03 10.12
CA GLU A 16 3.28 4.10 10.74
C GLU A 16 4.33 3.55 11.70
N LYS A 17 3.96 2.57 12.54
CA LYS A 17 4.92 1.89 13.42
C LYS A 17 6.05 1.24 12.63
N TYR A 18 5.73 0.57 11.52
CA TYR A 18 6.71 -0.17 10.71
C TYR A 18 7.66 0.74 9.92
N PHE A 19 7.12 1.80 9.30
CA PHE A 19 7.90 2.63 8.37
C PHE A 19 8.53 3.87 9.03
N CYS A 20 7.91 4.41 10.08
CA CYS A 20 8.27 5.74 10.57
C CYS A 20 9.34 5.74 11.66
N GLU A 21 9.75 4.58 12.21
CA GLU A 21 10.70 4.51 13.33
C GLU A 21 12.06 5.17 13.01
N GLU A 22 12.57 4.95 11.79
CA GLU A 22 13.88 5.45 11.32
C GLU A 22 13.76 6.50 10.19
N ALA A 23 12.56 7.02 9.96
CA ALA A 23 12.29 7.95 8.86
C ALA A 23 12.46 9.42 9.29
N GLU A 24 13.03 10.24 8.42
CA GLU A 24 13.09 11.70 8.61
C GLU A 24 11.72 12.35 8.45
N GLU A 25 10.92 11.83 7.53
CA GLU A 25 9.54 12.24 7.30
C GLU A 25 8.73 11.01 6.94
N CYS A 26 7.69 10.73 7.70
CA CYS A 26 6.83 9.60 7.43
C CYS A 26 5.41 9.88 7.88
N PHE A 27 4.44 9.57 7.02
CA PHE A 27 3.04 9.66 7.37
C PHE A 27 2.20 8.71 6.50
N PHE A 28 1.11 8.23 7.09
CA PHE A 28 0.08 7.48 6.37
C PHE A 28 -1.30 8.09 6.61
N GLU A 29 -2.11 8.15 5.55
CA GLU A 29 -3.45 8.72 5.57
C GLU A 29 -4.47 7.75 4.96
N VAL A 30 -5.63 7.60 5.61
CA VAL A 30 -6.77 6.88 5.00
C VAL A 30 -7.35 7.76 3.90
N THR A 31 -7.29 7.29 2.66
CA THR A 31 -7.64 8.04 1.46
C THR A 31 -8.89 7.53 0.73
N ALA A 32 -9.47 6.42 1.22
CA ALA A 32 -10.66 5.78 0.63
C ALA A 32 -11.83 6.76 0.36
N ASP A 33 -12.07 7.69 1.29
CA ASP A 33 -13.17 8.67 1.19
C ASP A 33 -12.70 10.06 0.76
N LYS A 34 -11.55 10.54 1.25
CA LYS A 34 -10.98 11.85 0.93
C LYS A 34 -9.46 11.80 1.04
N VAL A 35 -8.78 12.45 0.08
CA VAL A 35 -7.34 12.70 0.14
C VAL A 35 -7.10 14.07 0.77
N GLY A 36 -6.34 14.13 1.85
CA GLY A 36 -5.93 15.30 2.60
C GLY A 36 -4.80 16.08 1.93
N GLU A 37 -4.54 17.28 2.44
CA GLU A 37 -3.58 18.22 1.83
C GLU A 37 -2.15 17.69 1.86
N ARG A 38 -1.72 17.07 2.97
CA ARG A 38 -0.37 16.50 3.10
C ARG A 38 -0.05 15.47 2.01
N VAL A 39 -0.99 14.59 1.69
CA VAL A 39 -0.82 13.64 0.58
C VAL A 39 -0.82 14.40 -0.75
N ARG A 40 -1.75 15.34 -0.97
CA ARG A 40 -1.84 16.09 -2.23
C ARG A 40 -0.57 16.86 -2.57
N GLU A 41 0.08 17.46 -1.59
CA GLU A 41 1.35 18.20 -1.77
C GLU A 41 2.50 17.32 -2.28
N LYS A 42 2.40 16.00 -2.11
CA LYS A 42 3.41 15.02 -2.56
C LYS A 42 3.05 14.36 -3.89
N LEU A 43 1.95 14.74 -4.53
CA LEU A 43 1.46 14.15 -5.79
C LEU A 43 1.66 15.10 -6.97
N ALA A 44 1.93 14.52 -8.14
CA ALA A 44 1.97 15.26 -9.40
C ALA A 44 0.55 15.67 -9.86
N ASP A 45 0.45 16.72 -10.67
CA ASP A 45 -0.83 17.30 -11.10
C ASP A 45 -1.72 16.30 -11.86
N GLU A 46 -1.13 15.44 -12.68
CA GLU A 46 -1.82 14.36 -13.39
C GLU A 46 -2.47 13.36 -12.43
N VAL A 47 -1.83 13.08 -11.29
CA VAL A 47 -2.37 12.21 -10.25
C VAL A 47 -3.49 12.93 -9.51
N LEU A 48 -3.32 14.22 -9.22
CA LEU A 48 -4.37 15.06 -8.59
C LEU A 48 -5.65 15.15 -9.44
N PHE A 49 -5.54 15.02 -10.77
CA PHE A 49 -6.70 14.90 -11.65
C PHE A 49 -7.44 13.58 -11.42
N LEU A 50 -6.72 12.46 -11.35
CA LEU A 50 -7.28 11.11 -11.17
C LEU A 50 -7.99 10.94 -9.82
N ILE A 51 -7.39 11.43 -8.72
CA ILE A 51 -7.92 11.23 -7.37
C ILE A 51 -9.29 11.86 -7.13
N ARG A 52 -9.79 12.69 -8.06
CA ARG A 52 -11.14 13.27 -7.97
C ARG A 52 -12.22 12.18 -8.01
N LYS A 53 -11.97 11.05 -8.67
CA LYS A 53 -12.90 9.91 -8.66
C LYS A 53 -12.51 8.90 -7.58
N ARG A 54 -13.52 8.39 -6.86
CA ARG A 54 -13.32 7.41 -5.78
C ARG A 54 -12.66 6.12 -6.27
N GLU A 55 -12.97 5.66 -7.48
CA GLU A 55 -12.43 4.43 -8.08
C GLU A 55 -10.90 4.42 -8.28
N PHE A 56 -10.29 5.60 -8.23
CA PHE A 56 -8.84 5.76 -8.37
C PHE A 56 -8.15 5.94 -7.03
N ARG A 57 -8.88 6.00 -5.90
CA ARG A 57 -8.27 6.17 -4.58
C ARG A 57 -7.92 4.81 -3.99
N PRO A 58 -6.69 4.62 -3.50
CA PRO A 58 -6.38 3.49 -2.61
C PRO A 58 -7.07 3.71 -1.26
N ASP A 59 -7.07 2.67 -0.42
CA ASP A 59 -7.62 2.80 0.93
C ASP A 59 -6.71 3.67 1.81
N ILE A 60 -5.40 3.49 1.70
CA ILE A 60 -4.39 4.22 2.48
C ILE A 60 -3.24 4.61 1.55
N MET A 61 -2.74 5.84 1.72
CA MET A 61 -1.51 6.32 1.09
C MET A 61 -0.48 6.66 2.16
N GLY A 62 0.77 6.36 1.86
CA GLY A 62 1.92 6.65 2.69
C GLY A 62 2.99 7.40 1.91
N TYR A 63 3.77 8.17 2.66
CA TYR A 63 4.97 8.83 2.18
C TYR A 63 6.07 8.58 3.20
N VAL A 64 7.25 8.21 2.72
CA VAL A 64 8.41 7.89 3.55
C VAL A 64 9.65 8.56 2.95
N ARG A 65 10.35 9.33 3.77
CA ARG A 65 11.69 9.85 3.51
C ARG A 65 12.65 9.31 4.56
N VAL A 66 13.71 8.65 4.11
CA VAL A 66 14.79 8.10 4.95
C VAL A 66 16.11 8.81 4.66
N PRO A 67 17.08 8.81 5.60
CA PRO A 67 18.38 9.42 5.38
C PRO A 67 19.09 8.84 4.15
N THR A 68 19.82 9.70 3.44
CA THR A 68 20.61 9.29 2.27
C THR A 68 21.69 8.28 2.71
N GLY A 69 21.69 7.09 2.11
CA GLY A 69 22.60 5.98 2.47
C GLY A 69 21.96 4.85 3.29
N LEU A 70 20.76 5.06 3.84
CA LEU A 70 19.91 4.01 4.43
C LEU A 70 18.76 3.59 3.48
N GLY A 71 18.81 4.07 2.24
CA GLY A 71 17.72 3.96 1.26
C GLY A 71 17.21 2.53 1.07
N ILE A 72 15.92 2.33 1.38
CA ILE A 72 15.21 1.10 1.01
C ILE A 72 15.01 1.17 -0.52
N PHE A 73 15.37 0.10 -1.24
CA PHE A 73 15.31 0.04 -2.70
C PHE A 73 16.08 1.16 -3.44
N PHE A 74 17.13 1.73 -2.84
CA PHE A 74 17.92 2.86 -3.37
C PHE A 74 17.16 4.20 -3.45
N PHE A 75 15.96 4.29 -2.87
CA PHE A 75 15.21 5.54 -2.76
C PHE A 75 15.35 6.13 -1.36
N SER A 76 15.73 7.40 -1.27
CA SER A 76 15.65 8.18 -0.03
C SER A 76 14.24 8.72 0.22
N GLU A 77 13.38 8.71 -0.79
CA GLU A 77 12.01 9.19 -0.74
C GLU A 77 11.11 8.30 -1.61
N PHE A 78 10.01 7.80 -1.05
CA PHE A 78 9.08 6.97 -1.80
C PHE A 78 7.65 7.04 -1.27
N ARG A 79 6.70 6.71 -2.14
CA ARG A 79 5.29 6.57 -1.81
C ARG A 79 4.93 5.11 -1.57
N VAL A 80 3.95 4.93 -0.71
CA VAL A 80 3.33 3.63 -0.40
C VAL A 80 1.84 3.74 -0.71
N VAL A 81 1.27 2.76 -1.42
CA VAL A 81 -0.19 2.63 -1.58
C VAL A 81 -0.65 1.31 -1.00
N VAL A 82 -1.81 1.33 -0.37
CA VAL A 82 -2.32 0.16 0.34
C VAL A 82 -3.80 -0.06 0.03
N GLU A 83 -4.14 -1.31 -0.24
CA GLU A 83 -5.50 -1.81 -0.35
C GLU A 83 -5.76 -2.80 0.79
N VAL A 84 -6.89 -2.67 1.47
CA VAL A 84 -7.25 -3.51 2.62
C VAL A 84 -8.43 -4.41 2.25
N LYS A 85 -8.39 -5.66 2.74
CA LYS A 85 -9.46 -6.65 2.55
C LYS A 85 -9.81 -7.35 3.87
N ASP A 86 -11.10 -7.37 4.21
CA ASP A 86 -11.61 -8.21 5.30
C ASP A 86 -11.90 -9.62 4.77
N GLY A 87 -10.96 -10.55 4.99
CA GLY A 87 -11.01 -11.92 4.51
C GLY A 87 -9.83 -12.29 3.60
N LYS A 88 -10.06 -13.26 2.70
CA LYS A 88 -9.03 -13.77 1.79
C LYS A 88 -8.87 -12.86 0.57
N PRO A 89 -7.64 -12.46 0.23
CA PRO A 89 -7.39 -11.65 -0.95
C PRO A 89 -7.50 -12.51 -2.22
N SER A 90 -7.94 -11.89 -3.29
CA SER A 90 -8.03 -12.45 -4.63
C SER A 90 -6.94 -11.90 -5.56
N VAL A 91 -6.84 -12.50 -6.74
CA VAL A 91 -5.95 -12.00 -7.80
C VAL A 91 -6.40 -10.61 -8.29
N ASN A 92 -7.70 -10.31 -8.28
CA ASN A 92 -8.21 -9.00 -8.66
C ASN A 92 -7.77 -7.91 -7.69
N ASP A 93 -7.72 -8.21 -6.39
CA ASP A 93 -7.25 -7.27 -5.37
C ASP A 93 -5.76 -6.94 -5.56
N LEU A 94 -4.96 -7.93 -5.98
CA LEU A 94 -3.57 -7.67 -6.39
C LEU A 94 -3.50 -6.74 -7.61
N PHE A 95 -4.32 -6.97 -8.63
CA PHE A 95 -4.34 -6.07 -9.78
C PHE A 95 -4.86 -4.67 -9.42
N GLN A 96 -5.77 -4.57 -8.46
CA GLN A 96 -6.25 -3.29 -7.95
C GLN A 96 -5.14 -2.52 -7.24
N VAL A 97 -4.39 -3.14 -6.33
CA VAL A 97 -3.29 -2.43 -5.65
C VAL A 97 -2.17 -2.08 -6.63
N LYS A 98 -1.92 -2.93 -7.64
CA LYS A 98 -0.94 -2.63 -8.70
C LYS A 98 -1.35 -1.45 -9.58
N LYS A 99 -2.64 -1.37 -9.93
CA LYS A 99 -3.21 -0.21 -10.63
C LYS A 99 -2.89 1.06 -9.84
N TYR A 100 -3.08 1.06 -8.53
CA TYR A 100 -2.71 2.21 -7.70
C TYR A 100 -1.19 2.43 -7.67
N GLY A 101 -0.39 1.38 -7.54
CA GLY A 101 1.07 1.49 -7.57
C GLY A 101 1.59 2.24 -8.79
N GLU A 102 1.01 1.91 -9.95
CA GLU A 102 1.32 2.55 -11.23
C GLU A 102 0.77 3.98 -11.32
N LEU A 103 -0.49 4.21 -10.98
CA LEU A 103 -1.12 5.53 -11.07
C LEU A 103 -0.49 6.58 -10.14
N TYR A 104 0.09 6.14 -9.02
CA TYR A 104 0.61 7.02 -7.98
C TYR A 104 2.13 7.06 -7.91
N ASP A 105 2.83 6.38 -8.82
CA ASP A 105 4.29 6.27 -8.80
C ASP A 105 4.78 5.83 -7.41
N ALA A 106 4.21 4.74 -6.91
CA ALA A 106 4.48 4.21 -5.58
C ALA A 106 5.48 3.05 -5.67
N ALA A 107 6.63 3.23 -5.03
CA ALA A 107 7.67 2.20 -4.97
C ALA A 107 7.19 0.92 -4.27
N ILE A 108 6.28 1.08 -3.30
CA ILE A 108 5.72 -0.02 -2.52
C ILE A 108 4.19 0.00 -2.64
N SER A 109 3.63 -1.08 -3.15
CA SER A 109 2.19 -1.33 -3.16
C SER A 109 1.88 -2.49 -2.21
N ILE A 110 0.90 -2.36 -1.32
CA ILE A 110 0.64 -3.40 -0.30
C ILE A 110 -0.82 -3.82 -0.34
N LEU A 111 -1.06 -5.10 -0.60
CA LEU A 111 -2.35 -5.73 -0.38
C LEU A 111 -2.37 -6.32 1.03
N VAL A 112 -3.14 -5.70 1.91
CA VAL A 112 -3.31 -6.12 3.30
C VAL A 112 -4.61 -6.89 3.41
N SER A 113 -4.56 -8.09 3.99
CA SER A 113 -5.76 -8.91 4.20
C SER A 113 -5.78 -9.54 5.58
N THR A 114 -6.96 -9.84 6.12
CA THR A 114 -7.05 -10.46 7.46
C THR A 114 -6.80 -11.96 7.41
N ASP A 115 -7.06 -12.59 6.26
CA ASP A 115 -6.82 -14.01 6.04
C ASP A 115 -5.67 -14.21 5.06
N LYS A 116 -5.05 -15.39 5.10
CA LYS A 116 -4.01 -15.77 4.13
C LYS A 116 -4.61 -15.98 2.74
N PRO A 117 -3.87 -15.64 1.66
CA PRO A 117 -4.27 -16.00 0.30
C PRO A 117 -4.50 -17.50 0.16
N GLU A 118 -5.42 -17.90 -0.72
CA GLU A 118 -5.63 -19.31 -1.02
C GLU A 118 -4.37 -19.94 -1.63
N GLN A 119 -4.17 -21.24 -1.40
CA GLN A 119 -2.99 -21.95 -1.90
C GLN A 119 -2.82 -21.87 -3.42
N ARG A 120 -3.92 -21.79 -4.19
CA ARG A 120 -3.85 -21.58 -5.64
C ARG A 120 -3.24 -20.23 -6.01
N PHE A 121 -3.54 -19.18 -5.25
CA PHE A 121 -2.99 -17.84 -5.48
C PHE A 121 -1.50 -17.82 -5.12
N LEU A 122 -1.10 -18.38 -3.98
CA LEU A 122 0.32 -18.51 -3.61
C LEU A 122 1.12 -19.31 -4.66
N ARG A 123 0.55 -20.41 -5.19
CA ARG A 123 1.18 -21.18 -6.27
C ARG A 123 1.33 -20.38 -7.56
N LEU A 124 0.36 -19.53 -7.89
CA LEU A 124 0.45 -18.62 -9.04
C LEU A 124 1.62 -17.65 -8.86
N LEU A 125 1.73 -16.98 -7.71
CA LEU A 125 2.81 -16.03 -7.43
C LEU A 125 4.19 -16.70 -7.47
N LYS A 126 4.30 -17.91 -6.93
CA LYS A 126 5.54 -18.70 -7.02
C LYS A 126 5.95 -19.03 -8.47
N ARG A 127 4.97 -19.29 -9.35
CA ARG A 127 5.22 -19.61 -10.77
C ARG A 127 5.38 -18.38 -11.65
N LYS A 128 4.79 -17.25 -11.26
CA LYS A 128 4.83 -15.97 -11.97
C LYS A 128 5.14 -14.83 -10.98
N PRO A 129 6.40 -14.76 -10.48
CA PRO A 129 6.80 -13.73 -9.53
C PRO A 129 6.70 -12.31 -10.11
N THR A 130 6.76 -12.17 -11.44
CA THR A 130 6.57 -10.88 -12.13
C THR A 130 5.17 -10.27 -11.91
N LEU A 131 4.20 -11.06 -11.44
CA LEU A 131 2.92 -10.51 -11.00
C LEU A 131 3.06 -9.56 -9.81
N LEU A 132 4.13 -9.63 -9.03
CA LEU A 132 4.43 -8.69 -7.96
C LEU A 132 5.27 -7.49 -8.42
N SER A 133 5.82 -7.51 -9.63
CA SER A 133 6.59 -6.37 -10.16
C SER A 133 5.68 -5.29 -10.73
N LEU A 134 6.03 -4.02 -10.53
CA LEU A 134 5.44 -2.87 -11.21
C LEU A 134 6.27 -2.50 -12.45
N PRO A 135 5.73 -1.68 -13.38
CA PRO A 135 6.44 -1.35 -14.63
C PRO A 135 7.79 -0.65 -14.43
N MET A 136 7.93 0.15 -13.36
CA MET A 136 9.20 0.80 -13.02
C MET A 136 10.13 -0.16 -12.25
N GLY A 137 11.40 -0.19 -12.66
CA GLY A 137 12.41 -1.02 -12.01
C GLY A 137 12.55 -0.69 -10.52
N GLY A 138 12.56 -1.73 -9.68
CA GLY A 138 12.65 -1.60 -8.22
C GLY A 138 11.29 -1.43 -7.51
N TYR A 139 10.20 -1.21 -8.24
CA TYR A 139 8.88 -1.01 -7.65
C TYR A 139 8.14 -2.34 -7.54
N SER A 140 7.54 -2.60 -6.37
CA SER A 140 6.97 -3.92 -6.06
C SER A 140 5.66 -3.85 -5.31
N ALA A 141 4.81 -4.84 -5.58
CA ALA A 141 3.62 -5.16 -4.82
C ALA A 141 3.92 -6.27 -3.80
N PHE A 142 3.42 -6.09 -2.59
CA PHE A 142 3.54 -7.00 -1.47
C PHE A 142 2.16 -7.45 -1.03
N ILE A 143 2.08 -8.66 -0.47
CA ILE A 143 0.86 -9.18 0.15
C ILE A 143 1.24 -9.55 1.58
N THR A 144 0.51 -9.01 2.55
CA THR A 144 0.74 -9.28 3.98
C THR A 144 -0.57 -9.55 4.68
N ARG A 145 -0.50 -10.33 5.76
CA ARG A 145 -1.65 -10.60 6.60
C ARG A 145 -1.65 -9.64 7.79
N PHE A 146 -2.78 -8.98 8.05
CA PHE A 146 -2.97 -8.18 9.24
C PHE A 146 -3.55 -9.01 10.39
N LEU A 147 -2.87 -8.99 11.54
CA LEU A 147 -3.26 -9.66 12.77
C LEU A 147 -4.07 -8.69 13.64
N LYS A 148 -5.41 -8.78 13.57
CA LYS A 148 -6.32 -7.83 14.24
C LYS A 148 -6.08 -7.70 15.74
N ASP A 149 -5.77 -8.82 16.41
CA ASP A 149 -5.58 -8.87 17.86
C ASP A 149 -4.24 -8.26 18.32
N GLU A 150 -3.26 -8.24 17.43
CA GLU A 150 -1.90 -7.77 17.71
C GLU A 150 -1.64 -6.37 17.15
N TYR A 151 -2.50 -5.89 16.24
CA TYR A 151 -2.30 -4.66 15.46
C TYR A 151 -0.95 -4.66 14.72
N ASP A 152 -0.59 -5.82 14.16
CA ASP A 152 0.69 -6.06 13.48
C ASP A 152 0.53 -6.92 12.22
N PHE A 153 1.63 -7.18 11.52
CA PHE A 153 1.68 -7.91 10.26
C PHE A 153 2.39 -9.28 10.37
N ASP A 154 1.90 -10.28 9.63
CA ASP A 154 2.55 -11.58 9.35
C ASP A 154 3.04 -11.67 7.90
#